data_AF-A0A832DI46-F1
#
_entry.id   AF-A0A832DI46-F1
#
_cell.length_a   1.000
_cell.length_b   1.000
_cell.length_c   1.000
_cell.angle_alpha   90.00
_cell.angle_beta   90.00
_cell.angle_gamma   90.00
#
_symmetry.space_group_name_H-M   'P 1'
#
loop_
_entity.id
_entity.type
_entity.pdbx_description
1 polymer ?
#
loop_
_entity_poly.entity_id
_entity_poly.type
_entity_poly.pdbx_seq_one_letter_code
_entity_poly.pdbx_strand_id
1 'polypeptide(L)' 'MERLLEEVRREFSGLPFYVGVEDRHVYVKRTAPMDKRQFRRYLETCRRLGFRFDRRGERWVKPLEELQPSPAI' A
#
# COMPACT_ATOMS: atom_id res chain seq x y z
N MET A 1 12.12 2.42 -2.81
CA MET A 1 11.42 1.68 -1.74
C MET A 1 11.13 2.56 -0.53
N GLU A 2 12.15 3.13 0.13
CA GLU A 2 11.99 3.96 1.34
C GLU A 2 11.02 5.14 1.15
N ARG A 3 11.13 5.88 0.04
CA ARG A 3 10.22 6.98 -0.31
C ARG A 3 8.74 6.55 -0.40
N LEU A 4 8.45 5.37 -0.96
CA LEU A 4 7.07 4.86 -1.00
C LEU A 4 6.58 4.56 0.41
N LEU A 5 7.40 3.90 1.23
CA LEU A 5 7.01 3.55 2.59
C LEU A 5 6.74 4.80 3.44
N GLU A 6 7.55 5.84 3.28
CA GLU A 6 7.31 7.14 3.92
C GLU A 6 6.00 7.79 3.44
N GLU A 7 5.76 7.80 2.13
CA GLU A 7 4.53 8.35 1.55
C GLU A 7 3.28 7.58 2.03
N VAL A 8 3.32 6.24 2.02
CA VAL A 8 2.27 5.38 2.57
C VAL A 8 2.06 5.70 4.05
N ARG A 9 3.11 5.73 4.87
CA ARG A 9 2.98 6.05 6.31
C ARG A 9 2.34 7.42 6.55
N ARG A 10 2.71 8.43 5.76
CA ARG A 10 2.15 9.77 5.84
C ARG A 10 0.69 9.82 5.42
N GLU A 11 0.35 9.22 4.29
CA GLU A 11 -0.99 9.23 3.71
C GLU A 11 -2.03 8.50 4.54
N PHE A 12 -1.63 7.38 5.12
CA PHE A 12 -2.47 6.55 5.96
C PHE A 12 -2.34 6.88 7.45
N SER A 13 -1.63 7.94 7.82
CA SER A 13 -1.51 8.37 9.21
C SER A 13 -2.89 8.54 9.85
N GLY A 14 -3.09 7.91 11.02
CA GLY A 14 -4.37 7.90 11.73
C GLY A 14 -5.40 6.87 11.24
N LEU A 15 -5.06 6.01 10.28
CA LEU A 15 -5.90 4.88 9.85
C LEU A 15 -5.39 3.56 10.46
N PRO A 16 -6.27 2.57 10.71
CA PRO A 16 -5.84 1.23 11.13
C PRO A 16 -5.32 0.40 9.94
N PHE A 17 -4.03 0.55 9.62
CA PHE A 17 -3.34 -0.22 8.57
C PHE A 17 -1.98 -0.76 9.03
N TYR A 18 -1.53 -1.80 8.34
CA TYR A 18 -0.21 -2.39 8.46
C TYR A 18 0.47 -2.38 7.08
N VAL A 19 1.78 -2.14 7.06
CA VAL A 19 2.62 -2.23 5.86
C VAL A 19 3.69 -3.28 6.09
N GLY A 20 3.82 -4.20 5.15
CA GLY A 20 4.86 -5.21 5.14
C GLY A 20 5.49 -5.37 3.77
N VAL A 21 6.61 -6.10 3.75
CA VAL A 21 7.32 -6.48 2.53
C VAL A 21 7.44 -7.99 2.54
N GLU A 22 7.01 -8.65 1.47
CA GLU A 22 7.04 -10.11 1.33
C GLU A 22 7.33 -10.48 -0.12
N ASP A 23 8.25 -11.42 -0.35
CA ASP A 23 8.57 -12.01 -1.66
C ASP A 23 8.52 -10.99 -2.83
N ARG A 24 9.29 -9.90 -2.68
CA ARG A 24 9.37 -8.79 -3.65
C ARG A 24 8.11 -7.93 -3.83
N HIS A 25 7.20 -7.90 -2.89
CA HIS A 25 6.02 -7.04 -2.91
C HIS A 25 5.96 -6.19 -1.64
N VAL A 26 5.54 -4.93 -1.78
CA VAL A 26 5.00 -4.17 -0.64
C VAL A 26 3.52 -4.49 -0.54
N TYR A 27 3.04 -4.76 0.67
CA TYR A 27 1.61 -4.90 0.91
C TYR A 27 1.09 -3.96 1.98
N VAL A 28 -0.16 -3.54 1.81
CA VAL A 28 -0.95 -2.77 2.77
C VAL A 28 -2.15 -3.60 3.17
N LYS A 29 -2.31 -3.83 4.47
CA LYS A 29 -3.44 -4.57 5.03
C LYS A 29 -4.17 -3.73 6.06
N ARG A 30 -5.51 -3.71 5.99
CA ARG A 30 -6.36 -3.12 7.03
C ARG A 30 -6.30 -3.97 8.30
N THR A 31 -6.14 -3.35 9.46
CA THR A 31 -6.03 -4.06 10.74
C THR A 31 -7.28 -3.96 11.62
N ALA A 32 -8.17 -3.00 11.36
CA ALA A 32 -9.44 -2.85 12.08
C ALA A 32 -10.54 -2.32 11.14
N PRO A 33 -11.83 -2.48 11.49
CA PRO A 33 -12.92 -1.82 10.78
C PRO A 33 -12.72 -0.31 10.69
N MET A 34 -13.22 0.29 9.61
CA MET A 34 -13.13 1.72 9.32
C MET A 34 -14.51 2.24 8.97
N ASP A 35 -14.81 3.48 9.35
CA ASP A 35 -16.02 4.15 8.90
C ASP A 35 -16.04 4.33 7.38
N LYS A 36 -17.22 4.52 6.80
CA LYS A 36 -17.40 4.64 5.34
C LYS A 36 -16.47 5.69 4.70
N ARG A 37 -16.27 6.83 5.38
CA ARG A 37 -15.37 7.91 4.91
C ARG A 37 -13.90 7.50 4.96
N GLN A 38 -13.47 6.85 6.04
CA GLN A 38 -12.11 6.35 6.20
C GLN A 38 -11.81 5.23 5.21
N PHE A 39 -12.75 4.29 5.03
CA PHE A 39 -12.63 3.21 4.08
C PHE A 39 -12.54 3.72 2.64
N ARG A 40 -13.34 4.73 2.27
CA ARG A 40 -13.23 5.36 0.95
C ARG A 40 -11.85 5.98 0.74
N ARG A 41 -11.34 6.75 1.71
CA ARG A 41 -9.99 7.35 1.66
C ARG A 41 -8.91 6.27 1.52
N TYR A 42 -9.01 5.18 2.29
CA TYR A 42 -8.10 4.04 2.21
C TYR A 42 -8.03 3.47 0.79
N LEU A 43 -9.18 3.22 0.16
CA LEU A 43 -9.25 2.70 -1.21
C LEU A 43 -8.68 3.68 -2.24
N GLU A 44 -9.00 4.98 -2.10
CA GLU A 44 -8.51 6.03 -3.00
C GLU A 44 -6.98 6.17 -2.91
N THR A 45 -6.43 6.16 -1.70
CA THR A 45 -4.98 6.21 -1.47
C THR A 45 -4.28 4.98 -2.07
N CYS A 46 -4.77 3.75 -1.81
CA CYS A 46 -4.16 2.54 -2.38
C CYS A 46 -4.10 2.61 -3.91
N ARG A 47 -5.20 3.03 -4.56
CA ARG A 47 -5.25 3.18 -6.03
C ARG A 47 -4.29 4.26 -6.53
N ARG A 48 -4.25 5.41 -5.86
CA ARG A 48 -3.37 6.54 -6.24
C ARG A 48 -1.90 6.17 -6.17
N LEU A 49 -1.51 5.38 -5.17
CA LEU A 49 -0.14 4.91 -5.00
C LEU A 49 0.22 3.70 -5.89
N GLY A 50 -0.73 3.26 -6.73
CA GLY A 50 -0.53 2.17 -7.70
C GLY A 50 -0.59 0.76 -7.10
N PHE A 51 -1.14 0.60 -5.90
CA PHE A 51 -1.39 -0.73 -5.36
C PHE A 51 -2.57 -1.38 -6.09
N ARG A 52 -2.50 -2.71 -6.20
CA ARG A 52 -3.56 -3.56 -6.75
C ARG A 52 -4.15 -4.40 -5.64
N PHE A 53 -5.46 -4.58 -5.62
CA PHE A 53 -6.10 -5.41 -4.61
C PHE A 53 -5.94 -6.89 -4.98
N ASP A 54 -5.21 -7.62 -4.13
CA ASP A 54 -5.11 -9.07 -4.18
C ASP A 54 -6.26 -9.68 -3.36
N ARG A 55 -7.14 -10.40 -4.06
CA ARG A 55 -8.28 -11.07 -3.42
C ARG A 55 -7.87 -12.27 -2.59
N ARG A 56 -6.74 -12.93 -2.90
CA ARG A 56 -6.33 -14.16 -2.21
C ARG A 56 -5.83 -13.88 -0.80
N GLY A 57 -5.05 -12.81 -0.62
CA GLY A 57 -4.53 -12.36 0.67
C GLY A 57 -5.34 -11.24 1.32
N GLU A 58 -6.45 -10.82 0.71
CA GLU A 58 -7.29 -9.70 1.14
C GLU A 58 -6.47 -8.44 1.47
N ARG A 59 -5.50 -8.12 0.61
CA ARG A 59 -4.51 -7.08 0.82
C ARG A 59 -4.21 -6.32 -0.46
N TRP A 60 -3.75 -5.08 -0.32
CA TRP A 60 -3.28 -4.29 -1.44
C TRP A 60 -1.80 -4.55 -1.65
N VAL A 61 -1.39 -4.92 -2.86
CA VAL A 61 -0.01 -5.30 -3.18
C VAL A 61 0.56 -4.39 -4.27
N LYS A 62 1.86 -4.13 -4.20
CA LYS A 62 2.62 -3.46 -5.26
C LYS A 62 3.98 -4.16 -5.42
N PRO A 63 4.34 -4.61 -6.63
CA PRO A 63 5.65 -5.22 -6.87
C PRO A 63 6.79 -4.24 -6.57
N LEU A 64 7.87 -4.72 -5.95
CA LEU A 64 9.06 -3.92 -5.68
C LEU A 64 9.80 -3.52 -6.94
N GLU A 65 9.71 -4.33 -8.00
CA GLU A 65 10.25 -4.03 -9.33
C GLU A 65 9.68 -2.71 -9.89
N GLU A 66 8.40 -2.39 -9.64
CA GLU A 66 7.80 -1.10 -10.01
C GLU A 66 8.34 0.09 -9.19
N LEU A 67 9.09 -0.18 -8.11
CA LEU A 67 9.65 0.82 -7.20
C LEU A 67 11.16 0.98 -7.33
N GLN A 68 11.82 0.07 -8.05
CA GLN A 68 13.22 0.24 -8.41
C GLN A 68 13.27 1.19 -9.61
N PRO A 69 14.19 2.17 -9.61
CA PRO A 69 14.51 2.85 -10.86
C PRO A 69 14.96 1.78 -11.87
N SER A 70 14.57 1.91 -13.14
CA SER A 70 15.14 1.06 -14.19
C SER A 70 16.66 1.06 -14.02
N PRO A 71 17.33 -0.11 -14.07
CA PRO A 71 18.78 -0.12 -14.11
C PRO A 71 19.17 0.79 -15.28
N ALA A 72 19.93 1.85 -14.98
CA ALA A 72 20.54 2.66 -16.01
C ALA A 72 21.38 1.70 -16.85
N ILE A 73 21.00 1.54 -18.12
CA ILE A 73 21.75 0.80 -19.13
C ILE A 73 23.08 1.51 -19.35
#